data_AF-A0A8T1RVK3-F1
#
_entry.id   AF-A0A8T1RVK3-F1
#
_cell.length_a   1.000
_cell.length_b   1.000
_cell.length_c   1.000
_cell.angle_alpha   90.00
_cell.angle_beta   90.00
_cell.angle_gamma   90.00
#
_symmetry.space_group_name_H-M   'P 1'
#
loop_
_entity.id
_entity.type
_entity.pdbx_description
1 polymer ?
#
loop_
_entity_poly.entity_id
_entity_poly.type
_entity_poly.pdbx_seq_one_letter_code
_entity_poly.pdbx_strand_id
1 'polypeptide(L)'
;LAQEAERKDRSLLDFPSKLEHVGPASRIPEQDVVLELQGLGERLAGALPELGAGQLEPFLRLARAELGAVQGAREQLGQAAAALRDFLCEDEALFCLQELCA
;
A
#
# COMPACT_ATOMS: atom_id res chain seq x y z
N LEU A 1 -8.03 -22.26 22.25
CA LEU A 1 -7.38 -22.26 20.91
C LEU A 1 -5.87 -22.33 21.03
N ALA A 2 -5.20 -21.40 21.73
CA ALA A 2 -3.74 -21.44 21.92
C ALA A 2 -3.21 -22.75 22.54
N GLN A 3 -3.82 -23.24 23.64
CA GLN A 3 -3.44 -24.51 24.28
C GLN A 3 -3.71 -25.74 23.40
N GLU A 4 -4.73 -25.68 22.55
CA GLU A 4 -5.08 -26.78 21.64
C GLU A 4 -4.13 -26.82 20.43
N ALA A 5 -3.74 -25.65 19.93
CA ALA A 5 -2.72 -25.51 18.89
C ALA A 5 -1.36 -26.00 19.40
N GLU A 6 -0.93 -25.59 20.60
CA GLU A 6 0.33 -26.08 21.20
C GLU A 6 0.36 -27.61 21.34
N ARG A 7 -0.78 -28.22 21.71
CA ARG A 7 -0.89 -29.68 21.85
C ARG A 7 -0.87 -30.43 20.53
N LYS A 8 -1.48 -29.86 19.47
CA LYS A 8 -1.65 -30.52 18.17
C LYS A 8 -0.51 -30.25 17.20
N ASP A 9 -0.11 -28.99 17.11
CA ASP A 9 0.97 -28.53 16.24
C ASP A 9 1.54 -27.21 16.77
N ARG A 10 2.68 -27.32 17.43
CA ARG A 10 3.38 -26.18 18.04
C ARG A 10 3.80 -25.12 17.01
N SER A 11 3.99 -25.49 15.74
CA SER A 11 4.37 -24.55 14.68
C SER A 11 3.28 -23.52 14.36
N LEU A 12 2.03 -23.79 14.76
CA LEU A 12 0.93 -22.83 14.66
C LEU A 12 1.10 -21.63 15.60
N LEU A 13 1.90 -21.77 16.67
CA LEU A 13 2.22 -20.66 17.56
C LEU A 13 3.15 -19.63 16.90
N ASP A 14 3.87 -20.02 15.85
CA ASP A 14 4.76 -19.16 15.07
C ASP A 14 4.01 -18.44 13.94
N PHE A 15 2.71 -18.67 13.77
CA PHE A 15 1.94 -18.00 12.71
C PHE A 15 1.96 -16.46 12.81
N PRO A 16 1.84 -15.83 13.99
CA PRO A 16 1.90 -14.37 14.10
C PRO A 16 3.23 -13.77 13.60
N SER A 17 4.36 -14.49 13.72
CA SER A 17 5.64 -13.98 13.22
C SER A 17 5.73 -13.98 11.69
N LYS A 18 4.83 -14.69 11.00
CA LYS A 18 4.71 -14.65 9.53
C LYS A 18 3.96 -13.41 9.04
N LEU A 19 3.37 -12.64 9.96
CA LEU A 19 2.51 -11.48 9.69
C LEU A 19 3.13 -10.19 10.26
N GLU A 20 4.45 -10.05 10.19
CA GLU A 20 5.20 -8.95 10.80
C GLU A 20 4.76 -7.55 10.35
N HIS A 21 4.20 -7.44 9.14
CA HIS A 21 3.76 -6.16 8.56
C HIS A 21 2.27 -5.87 8.74
N VAL A 22 1.46 -6.81 9.25
CA VAL A 22 0.02 -6.61 9.42
C VAL A 22 -0.27 -5.48 10.42
N GLY A 23 0.31 -5.55 11.62
CA GLY A 23 0.11 -4.49 12.63
C GLY A 23 0.59 -3.10 12.19
N PRO A 24 1.77 -2.95 11.54
CA PRO A 24 2.17 -1.69 10.93
C PRO A 24 1.22 -1.19 9.83
N ALA A 25 0.66 -2.08 9.00
CA ALA A 25 -0.19 -1.72 7.87
C ALA A 25 -1.52 -1.07 8.29
N SER A 26 -2.08 -1.42 9.47
CA SER A 26 -3.32 -0.78 9.98
C SER A 26 -3.18 0.71 10.30
N ARG A 27 -1.94 1.20 10.37
CA ARG A 27 -1.65 2.62 10.63
C ARG A 27 -1.50 3.44 9.35
N ILE A 28 -1.65 2.81 8.18
CA ILE A 28 -1.53 3.48 6.88
C ILE A 28 -2.92 3.96 6.47
N PRO A 29 -3.17 5.28 6.43
CA PRO A 29 -4.41 5.83 5.91
C PRO A 29 -4.39 5.78 4.38
N GLU A 30 -4.96 4.72 3.79
CA GLU A 30 -4.89 4.48 2.33
C GLU A 30 -5.42 5.66 1.51
N GLN A 31 -6.52 6.28 1.95
CA GLN A 31 -7.12 7.43 1.27
C GLN A 31 -6.20 8.64 1.25
N ASP A 32 -5.53 8.93 2.36
CA ASP A 32 -4.59 10.05 2.46
C ASP A 32 -3.38 9.84 1.54
N VAL A 33 -2.86 8.61 1.48
CA VAL A 33 -1.77 8.25 0.56
C VAL A 33 -2.19 8.46 -0.89
N VAL A 34 -3.42 8.07 -1.25
CA VAL A 34 -3.94 8.29 -2.61
C VAL A 34 -4.02 9.77 -2.95
N LEU A 35 -4.57 10.59 -2.05
CA LEU A 35 -4.70 12.03 -2.25
C LEU A 35 -3.33 12.72 -2.35
N GLU A 36 -2.37 12.31 -1.53
CA GLU A 36 -1.01 12.86 -1.57
C GLU A 36 -0.32 12.56 -2.89
N LEU A 37 -0.40 11.31 -3.38
CA LEU A 37 0.17 10.91 -4.67
C LEU A 37 -0.47 11.66 -5.84
N GLN A 38 -1.79 11.89 -5.80
CA GLN A 38 -2.49 12.70 -6.80
C GLN A 38 -1.97 14.14 -6.78
N GLY A 39 -1.89 14.77 -5.61
CA GLY A 39 -1.38 16.13 -5.47
C GLY A 39 0.10 16.28 -5.87
N LEU A 40 0.93 15.25 -5.67
CA LEU A 40 2.30 15.22 -6.21
C LEU A 40 2.30 15.18 -7.74
N GLY A 41 1.40 14.39 -8.35
CA GLY A 41 1.23 14.33 -9.80
C GLY A 41 0.83 15.67 -10.42
N GLU A 42 -0.14 16.36 -9.81
CA GLU A 42 -0.58 17.69 -10.25
C GLU A 42 0.54 18.73 -10.15
N ARG A 43 1.26 18.76 -9.02
CA ARG A 43 2.42 19.66 -8.84
C ARG A 43 3.50 19.41 -9.89
N LEU A 44 3.80 18.14 -10.18
CA LEU A 44 4.81 17.79 -11.17
C LEU A 44 4.36 18.13 -12.61
N ALA A 45 3.07 18.02 -12.90
CA ALA A 45 2.50 18.46 -14.18
C ALA A 45 2.54 19.99 -14.34
N GLY A 46 2.24 20.73 -13.27
CA GLY A 46 2.27 22.20 -13.24
C GLY A 46 3.66 22.82 -13.25
N ALA A 47 4.70 22.09 -12.82
CA ALA A 47 6.08 22.59 -12.82
C ALA A 47 6.76 22.55 -14.21
N LEU A 48 6.24 21.75 -15.14
CA LEU A 48 6.80 21.57 -16.50
C LEU A 48 6.75 22.84 -17.37
N PRO A 49 5.68 23.64 -17.38
CA PRO A 49 5.58 24.83 -18.22
C PRO A 49 6.32 26.05 -17.65
N GLU A 50 6.45 26.15 -16.32
CA GLU A 50 6.91 27.37 -15.65
C GLU A 50 8.43 27.46 -15.50
N LEU A 51 9.11 26.32 -15.30
CA LEU A 51 10.54 26.31 -15.02
C LEU A 51 11.29 25.92 -16.29
N GLY A 52 11.77 26.91 -17.04
CA GLY A 52 12.60 26.73 -18.23
C GLY A 52 13.63 25.59 -18.03
N ALA A 53 13.53 24.59 -18.89
CA ALA A 53 13.92 23.20 -18.67
C ALA A 53 15.41 22.88 -18.37
N GLY A 54 16.29 23.85 -18.15
CA GLY A 54 17.74 23.61 -18.10
C GLY A 54 18.24 22.89 -16.83
N GLN A 55 17.91 23.41 -15.64
CA GLN A 55 18.52 22.91 -14.38
C GLN A 55 17.65 21.89 -13.63
N LEU A 56 16.34 21.92 -13.81
CA LEU A 56 15.41 21.08 -13.04
C LEU A 56 14.92 19.86 -13.82
N GLU A 57 15.24 19.74 -15.11
CA GLU A 57 14.87 18.57 -15.89
C GLU A 57 15.35 17.24 -15.26
N PRO A 58 16.59 17.10 -14.75
CA PRO A 58 17.00 15.85 -14.10
C PRO A 58 16.16 15.50 -12.87
N PHE A 59 15.81 16.52 -12.07
CA PHE A 59 14.95 16.35 -10.90
C PHE A 59 13.52 15.97 -11.30
N LEU A 60 12.92 16.69 -12.26
CA LEU A 60 11.55 16.43 -12.73
C LEU A 60 11.43 15.04 -13.35
N ARG A 61 12.46 14.58 -14.08
CA ARG A 61 12.52 13.24 -14.65
C ARG A 61 12.57 12.17 -13.58
N LEU A 62 13.43 12.33 -12.57
CA LEU A 62 13.53 11.40 -11.44
C LEU A 62 12.23 11.37 -10.64
N ALA A 63 11.69 12.54 -10.26
CA ALA A 63 10.43 12.64 -9.52
C ALA A 63 9.27 11.95 -10.26
N ARG A 64 9.23 12.04 -11.60
CA ARG A 64 8.23 11.32 -12.42
C ARG A 64 8.41 9.82 -12.36
N ALA A 65 9.64 9.34 -12.44
CA ALA A 65 9.95 7.92 -12.38
C ALA A 65 9.57 7.34 -11.00
N GLU A 66 9.96 8.01 -9.92
CA GLU A 66 9.63 7.60 -8.54
C GLU A 66 8.12 7.64 -8.29
N LEU A 67 7.44 8.70 -8.73
CA LEU A 67 5.97 8.78 -8.60
C LEU A 67 5.28 7.65 -9.36
N GLY A 68 5.74 7.35 -10.58
CA GLY A 68 5.22 6.23 -11.36
C GLY A 68 5.48 4.88 -10.70
N ALA A 69 6.65 4.68 -10.09
CA ALA A 69 6.99 3.46 -9.36
C ALA A 69 6.07 3.26 -8.15
N VAL A 70 5.83 4.31 -7.36
CA VAL A 70 4.93 4.25 -6.20
C VAL A 70 3.48 4.02 -6.62
N GLN A 71 3.03 4.65 -7.71
CA GLN A 71 1.70 4.39 -8.28
C GLN A 71 1.54 2.94 -8.72
N GLY A 72 2.56 2.37 -9.39
CA GLY A 72 2.57 0.95 -9.76
C GLY A 72 2.55 0.01 -8.54
N ALA A 73 3.31 0.32 -7.49
CA ALA A 73 3.27 -0.44 -6.24
C ALA A 73 1.88 -0.37 -5.58
N ARG A 74 1.20 0.78 -5.65
CA ARG A 74 -0.17 0.92 -5.14
C ARG A 74 -1.17 0.08 -5.93
N GLU A 75 -1.04 0.03 -7.25
CA GLU A 75 -1.89 -0.84 -8.08
C GLU A 75 -1.69 -2.32 -7.75
N GLN A 76 -0.45 -2.74 -7.52
CA GLN A 76 -0.13 -4.10 -7.06
C GLN A 76 -0.74 -4.39 -5.68
N LEU A 77 -0.68 -3.44 -4.75
CA LEU A 77 -1.33 -3.56 -3.45
C LEU A 77 -2.85 -3.72 -3.59
N GLY A 78 -3.48 -2.94 -4.47
CA GLY A 78 -4.92 -3.06 -4.76
C GLY A 78 -5.30 -4.43 -5.32
N GLN A 79 -4.47 -5.00 -6.21
CA GLN A 79 -4.67 -6.36 -6.74
C GLN A 79 -4.52 -7.42 -5.64
N ALA A 80 -3.51 -7.29 -4.77
CA ALA A 80 -3.32 -8.19 -3.64
C ALA A 80 -4.47 -8.09 -2.63
N ALA A 81 -4.97 -6.88 -2.37
CA ALA A 81 -6.11 -6.63 -1.49
C ALA A 81 -7.40 -7.26 -2.05
N ALA A 82 -7.65 -7.13 -3.35
CA ALA A 82 -8.78 -7.79 -4.01
C ALA A 82 -8.67 -9.33 -3.92
N ALA A 83 -7.49 -9.89 -4.17
CA ALA A 83 -7.26 -11.33 -4.01
C ALA A 83 -7.46 -11.81 -2.56
N LEU A 84 -7.04 -11.00 -1.57
CA LEU A 84 -7.26 -11.29 -0.16
C LEU A 84 -8.74 -11.26 0.21
N ARG A 85 -9.48 -10.24 -0.25
CA ARG A 85 -10.93 -10.14 -0.07
C ARG A 85 -11.63 -11.38 -0.61
N ASP A 86 -11.31 -11.76 -1.84
CA ASP A 86 -11.90 -12.94 -2.50
C ASP A 86 -11.55 -14.24 -1.74
N PHE A 87 -10.32 -14.35 -1.21
CA PHE A 87 -9.90 -15.47 -0.38
C PHE A 87 -10.66 -15.54 0.96
N LEU A 88 -10.96 -14.39 1.57
CA LEU A 88 -11.73 -14.29 2.81
C LEU A 88 -13.25 -14.34 2.58
N CYS A 89 -13.70 -14.31 1.32
CA CYS A 89 -15.11 -14.22 0.94
C CYS A 89 -15.82 -12.97 1.49
N GLU A 90 -15.10 -11.86 1.63
CA GLU A 90 -15.66 -10.59 2.13
C GLU A 90 -16.35 -9.79 1.02
N ASP A 91 -17.36 -8.98 1.38
CA ASP A 91 -18.06 -8.10 0.43
C ASP A 91 -17.20 -6.87 0.10
N GLU A 92 -17.19 -6.46 -1.18
CA GLU A 92 -16.46 -5.27 -1.64
C GLU A 92 -16.86 -4.00 -0.91
N ALA A 93 -18.15 -3.82 -0.59
CA ALA A 93 -18.66 -2.63 0.09
C ALA A 93 -18.25 -2.57 1.56
N LEU A 94 -17.83 -3.69 2.15
CA LEU A 94 -17.46 -3.82 3.56
C LEU A 94 -15.94 -4.00 3.75
N PHE A 95 -15.20 -4.22 2.66
CA PHE A 95 -13.78 -4.51 2.73
C PHE A 95 -12.95 -3.24 2.96
N CYS A 96 -12.29 -3.16 4.10
CA CYS A 96 -11.31 -2.12 4.42
C CYS A 96 -9.99 -2.77 4.82
N LEU A 97 -8.96 -2.61 3.99
CA LEU A 97 -7.64 -3.23 4.22
C LEU A 97 -7.03 -2.74 5.54
N GLN A 98 -7.21 -1.45 5.87
CA GLN A 98 -6.71 -0.86 7.11
C GLN A 98 -7.32 -1.54 8.35
N GLU A 99 -8.64 -1.79 8.34
CA GLU A 99 -9.36 -2.43 9.44
C GLU A 99 -9.02 -3.92 9.54
N LEU A 100 -8.83 -4.60 8.42
CA LEU A 100 -8.40 -6.01 8.40
C LEU A 100 -6.99 -6.22 8.96
N CYS A 101 -6.15 -5.20 8.89
CA CYS A 101 -4.81 -5.23 9.43
C CYS A 101 -4.72 -4.84 10.92
N ALA A 102 -5.82 -4.35 11.52
CA ALA A 102 -5.86 -3.86 12.90
C ALA A 102 -5.93 -4.99 13.93
#